data_AF-Q8GVP6-F1
#
_entry.id   AF-Q8GVP6-F1
#
_cell.length_a   1.000
_cell.length_b   1.000
_cell.length_c   1.000
_cell.angle_alpha   90.00
_cell.angle_beta   90.00
_cell.angle_gamma   90.00
#
_symmetry.space_group_name_H-M   'P 1'
#
loop_
_entity.id
_entity.type
_entity.pdbx_description
1 polymer ?
#
loop_
_entity_poly.entity_id
_entity_poly.type
_entity_poly.pdbx_seq_one_letter_code
_entity_poly.pdbx_strand_id
1 'polypeptide(L)'
;MSSSSSTSPRFGSMISAKLASPPPSLLLPPSPRLQGRRLTPPSCTPGTPAALPSPGPDKEPEREAAGSGSGSATTPRSPAQLGSSQLHRWSRARAHRSGRRLEWPTIRDRGSGGASSPPTPTRPHPSSDEAASAAAKVAVEEEDGYGVVGRDEAAKSIYMVSDGTGWTAEHSVNAALGQFEHCLVDRGCAVNTHLFNGIDDMDRLIEIVKQAAKEGALVLYTLADPSMAEATKKACELWGVPSNDILRPTIEAIASHIGVAPSGIPRSSPSRKGQLTEDYFRRIEAIDFTIKQDDGAQPQNLNRAHIVLVGVSRTGKTPLSIYLAQKGYKVANVPIVMGVNLPKSLFEIDQDKIFGLTINPVVLQAIRKARAKTLGFHGQKSNYAEMEHVRGELDHANQIFAQHPIWPVIEVTGKAIEETAAVVVRIFHDRKQKCAMPRISKRVAPIRIYDYLSEMVNTHVEYQKIFARDF
;
A
#
# COMPACT_ATOMS: atom_id res chain seq x y z
N MET A 1 -11.89 -24.06 -58.90
CA MET A 1 -10.60 -23.37 -58.90
C MET A 1 -10.02 -23.52 -57.48
N SER A 2 -9.16 -24.51 -57.21
CA SER A 2 -7.72 -24.61 -57.57
C SER A 2 -6.85 -23.56 -56.84
N SER A 3 -5.84 -23.93 -56.05
CA SER A 3 -5.37 -25.29 -55.72
C SER A 3 -4.53 -25.34 -54.44
N SER A 4 -4.60 -26.50 -53.79
CA SER A 4 -3.79 -26.99 -52.67
C SER A 4 -2.26 -26.94 -52.87
N SER A 5 -1.52 -26.79 -51.77
CA SER A 5 -0.47 -27.75 -51.37
C SER A 5 -0.03 -27.54 -49.91
N SER A 6 0.33 -28.62 -49.22
CA SER A 6 0.81 -28.61 -47.82
C SER A 6 2.10 -29.41 -47.69
N THR A 7 3.12 -28.87 -47.03
CA THR A 7 4.31 -29.68 -46.67
C THR A 7 4.94 -29.24 -45.33
N SER A 8 5.21 -30.23 -44.48
CA SER A 8 6.18 -30.20 -43.39
C SER A 8 6.60 -31.64 -43.14
N PRO A 9 7.90 -31.93 -42.97
CA PRO A 9 8.30 -32.65 -41.75
C PRO A 9 9.68 -32.23 -41.20
N ARG A 10 10.10 -32.92 -40.12
CA ARG A 10 11.26 -32.62 -39.26
C ARG A 10 12.55 -33.31 -39.73
N PHE A 11 13.69 -32.64 -39.56
CA PHE A 11 15.02 -33.17 -39.15
C PHE A 11 15.85 -31.96 -38.65
N GLY A 12 16.83 -32.04 -37.73
CA GLY A 12 17.20 -33.16 -36.84
C GLY A 12 18.72 -33.34 -36.66
N SER A 13 19.33 -32.74 -35.63
CA SER A 13 20.65 -33.16 -35.09
C SER A 13 20.92 -32.60 -33.68
N MET A 14 21.82 -33.25 -32.94
CA MET A 14 22.31 -32.81 -31.62
C MET A 14 23.64 -32.06 -31.75
N ILE A 15 23.87 -31.05 -30.90
CA ILE A 15 25.23 -30.68 -30.47
C ILE A 15 25.21 -30.50 -28.95
N SER A 16 26.08 -31.25 -28.25
CA SER A 16 26.29 -31.13 -26.81
C SER A 16 27.70 -30.58 -26.56
N ALA A 17 27.80 -29.39 -25.96
CA ALA A 17 29.07 -28.76 -25.59
C ALA A 17 29.21 -28.67 -24.07
N LYS A 18 30.40 -29.02 -23.56
CA LYS A 18 30.74 -29.11 -22.14
C LYS A 18 31.47 -27.86 -21.64
N LEU A 19 31.30 -27.57 -20.34
CA LEU A 19 32.19 -26.83 -19.43
C LEU A 19 32.77 -25.47 -19.90
N ALA A 20 32.35 -24.39 -19.22
CA ALA A 20 33.26 -23.34 -18.78
C ALA A 20 32.69 -22.67 -17.50
N SER A 21 33.48 -22.63 -16.43
CA SER A 21 33.14 -21.90 -15.19
C SER A 21 33.70 -20.48 -15.24
N PRO A 22 32.99 -19.45 -14.71
CA PRO A 22 33.56 -18.10 -14.59
C PRO A 22 34.71 -18.07 -13.56
N PRO A 23 35.72 -17.21 -13.74
CA PRO A 23 36.88 -17.09 -12.85
C PRO A 23 36.53 -16.36 -11.53
N PRO A 24 37.34 -16.55 -10.47
CA PRO A 24 37.12 -15.86 -9.19
C PRO A 24 37.35 -14.35 -9.31
N SER A 25 36.47 -13.55 -8.69
CA SER A 25 36.61 -12.10 -8.63
C SER A 25 37.81 -11.70 -7.77
N LEU A 26 38.67 -10.82 -8.29
CA LEU A 26 39.89 -10.39 -7.62
C LEU A 26 39.60 -9.57 -6.36
N LEU A 27 40.36 -9.84 -5.30
CA LEU A 27 40.31 -9.12 -4.03
C LEU A 27 40.82 -7.68 -4.19
N LEU A 28 39.96 -6.70 -3.86
CA LEU A 28 40.40 -5.32 -3.62
C LEU A 28 40.90 -5.18 -2.18
N PRO A 29 42.07 -4.57 -1.93
CA PRO A 29 42.62 -4.41 -0.58
C PRO A 29 41.87 -3.33 0.22
N PRO A 30 41.88 -3.41 1.56
CA PRO A 30 41.21 -2.41 2.41
C PRO A 30 41.91 -1.05 2.33
N SER A 31 41.15 0.02 2.08
CA SER A 31 41.67 1.38 2.12
C SER A 31 42.05 1.80 3.55
N PRO A 32 43.13 2.60 3.73
CA PRO A 32 43.71 2.85 5.06
C PRO A 32 42.87 3.79 5.94
N ARG A 33 43.01 3.62 7.26
CA ARG A 33 42.42 4.51 8.28
C ARG A 33 43.04 5.91 8.19
N LEU A 34 42.28 6.91 7.74
CA LEU A 34 42.65 8.32 7.93
C LEU A 34 42.25 8.79 9.32
N GLN A 35 43.25 9.18 10.13
CA GLN A 35 43.05 9.74 11.46
C GLN A 35 42.62 11.21 11.38
N GLY A 36 41.89 11.65 12.41
CA GLY A 36 41.06 12.85 12.38
C GLY A 36 41.73 14.18 12.03
N ARG A 37 40.99 14.99 11.27
CA ARG A 37 40.99 16.45 11.38
C ARG A 37 39.55 16.93 11.57
N ARG A 38 39.29 17.66 12.65
CA ARG A 38 37.99 18.33 12.86
C ARG A 38 37.83 19.44 11.83
N LEU A 39 36.70 19.46 11.14
CA LEU A 39 36.16 20.64 10.46
C LEU A 39 34.81 20.96 11.10
N THR A 40 34.69 22.15 11.67
CA THR A 40 33.47 22.62 12.33
C THR A 40 32.45 23.08 11.30
N PRO A 41 31.16 22.66 11.38
CA PRO A 41 30.12 23.23 10.55
C PRO A 41 29.85 24.69 10.94
N PRO A 42 29.43 25.55 9.99
CA PRO A 42 29.13 26.96 10.28
C PRO A 42 27.86 27.09 11.15
N SER A 43 27.91 28.00 12.11
CA SER A 43 26.80 28.30 13.02
C SER A 43 25.75 29.20 12.36
N CYS A 44 24.55 28.68 12.13
CA CYS A 44 23.36 29.50 11.86
C CYS A 44 22.59 29.74 13.16
N THR A 45 22.62 30.97 13.66
CA THR A 45 21.84 31.42 14.83
C THR A 45 20.37 31.66 14.46
N PRO A 46 19.40 31.16 15.25
CA PRO A 46 18.03 31.66 15.21
C PRO A 46 17.91 32.90 16.10
N GLY A 47 17.40 34.01 15.56
CA GLY A 47 17.15 35.23 16.32
C GLY A 47 15.87 35.15 17.16
N THR A 48 15.94 35.60 18.41
CA THR A 48 14.81 35.75 19.34
C THR A 48 13.98 37.00 19.00
N PRO A 49 12.64 36.94 19.14
CA PRO A 49 11.86 38.11 19.53
C PRO A 49 11.12 37.90 20.87
N ALA A 50 10.88 39.03 21.55
CA ALA A 50 10.42 39.16 22.94
C ALA A 50 9.14 38.41 23.35
N ALA A 51 9.01 38.16 24.65
CA ALA A 51 7.77 37.77 25.32
C ALA A 51 7.01 38.99 25.87
N LEU A 52 5.68 38.91 25.90
CA LEU A 52 4.76 39.75 26.68
C LEU A 52 3.57 38.88 27.17
N PRO A 53 2.79 39.30 28.20
CA PRO A 53 2.37 38.37 29.25
C PRO A 53 0.88 37.94 29.26
N SER A 54 0.60 36.95 30.10
CA SER A 54 -0.72 36.39 30.43
C SER A 54 -1.52 37.24 31.43
N PRO A 55 -2.86 37.36 31.28
CA PRO A 55 -3.78 37.74 32.37
C PRO A 55 -4.12 36.53 33.27
N GLY A 56 -4.61 36.80 34.49
CA GLY A 56 -4.99 35.80 35.50
C GLY A 56 -6.46 35.36 35.47
N PRO A 57 -6.92 34.57 36.48
CA PRO A 57 -8.20 33.87 36.44
C PRO A 57 -9.36 34.53 37.21
N ASP A 58 -10.58 34.35 36.70
CA ASP A 58 -11.85 34.46 37.43
C ASP A 58 -12.72 33.24 37.02
N LYS A 59 -13.03 32.32 37.93
CA LYS A 59 -14.23 32.25 38.82
C LYS A 59 -15.50 31.70 38.16
N GLU A 60 -15.94 30.54 38.64
CA GLU A 60 -17.30 30.00 38.49
C GLU A 60 -18.31 30.76 39.36
N PRO A 61 -19.64 30.52 39.23
CA PRO A 61 -20.21 29.48 40.08
C PRO A 61 -21.34 28.61 39.46
N GLU A 62 -21.34 27.34 39.88
CA GLU A 62 -22.43 26.38 40.21
C GLU A 62 -23.87 26.43 39.63
N ARG A 63 -24.54 25.25 39.77
CA ARG A 63 -26.01 24.96 39.80
C ARG A 63 -26.70 24.71 38.44
N GLU A 64 -27.67 23.79 38.33
CA GLU A 64 -28.26 22.84 39.31
C GLU A 64 -28.86 21.58 38.64
N ALA A 65 -29.26 20.59 39.46
CA ALA A 65 -30.17 19.45 39.20
C ALA A 65 -30.13 18.72 37.82
N ALA A 66 -29.59 17.50 37.71
CA ALA A 66 -30.11 16.22 38.23
C ALA A 66 -31.32 15.62 37.47
N GLY A 67 -31.11 14.46 36.85
CA GLY A 67 -32.14 13.63 36.22
C GLY A 67 -31.60 12.22 35.95
N SER A 68 -32.04 11.23 36.72
CA SER A 68 -31.55 9.84 36.65
C SER A 68 -32.38 8.98 35.69
N GLY A 69 -31.71 8.17 34.87
CA GLY A 69 -32.34 7.19 33.99
C GLY A 69 -31.45 5.97 33.82
N SER A 70 -31.89 4.81 34.32
CA SER A 70 -31.18 3.55 34.23
C SER A 70 -31.41 2.87 32.87
N GLY A 71 -30.34 2.57 32.16
CA GLY A 71 -30.35 1.80 30.90
C GLY A 71 -29.27 0.72 30.93
N SER A 72 -29.59 -0.49 30.46
CA SER A 72 -28.72 -1.67 30.58
C SER A 72 -27.46 -1.56 29.71
N ALA A 73 -26.29 -1.82 30.30
CA ALA A 73 -25.03 -1.94 29.56
C ALA A 73 -24.96 -3.25 28.76
N THR A 74 -25.11 -3.19 27.45
CA THR A 74 -24.75 -4.28 26.52
C THR A 74 -23.43 -3.97 25.81
N THR A 75 -22.49 -4.91 25.88
CA THR A 75 -21.11 -4.76 25.40
C THR A 75 -21.05 -4.62 23.87
N PRO A 76 -20.42 -3.56 23.32
CA PRO A 76 -20.09 -3.53 21.89
C PRO A 76 -18.99 -4.55 21.60
N ARG A 77 -19.29 -5.55 20.75
CA ARG A 77 -18.27 -6.45 20.20
C ARG A 77 -17.23 -5.64 19.41
N SER A 78 -15.97 -6.07 19.47
CA SER A 78 -14.88 -5.46 18.71
C SER A 78 -15.14 -5.52 17.19
N PRO A 79 -14.77 -4.49 16.42
CA PRO A 79 -14.82 -4.55 14.97
C PRO A 79 -13.88 -5.65 14.45
N ALA A 80 -14.40 -6.55 13.62
CA ALA A 80 -13.60 -7.59 12.99
C ALA A 80 -12.47 -6.99 12.14
N GLN A 81 -11.35 -7.70 12.04
CA GLN A 81 -10.16 -7.26 11.31
C GLN A 81 -10.41 -7.21 9.79
N LEU A 82 -10.96 -6.09 9.31
CA LEU A 82 -11.04 -5.77 7.88
C LEU A 82 -9.66 -5.38 7.33
N GLY A 83 -8.76 -6.37 7.27
CA GLY A 83 -7.51 -6.30 6.52
C GLY A 83 -7.79 -5.88 5.08
N SER A 84 -7.06 -4.87 4.58
CA SER A 84 -7.56 -4.05 3.47
C SER A 84 -7.54 -4.80 2.13
N SER A 85 -8.73 -5.25 1.71
CA SER A 85 -8.99 -5.80 0.37
C SER A 85 -8.55 -4.87 -0.77
N GLN A 86 -8.39 -3.58 -0.48
CA GLN A 86 -7.85 -2.58 -1.39
C GLN A 86 -6.37 -2.81 -1.74
N LEU A 87 -5.49 -3.23 -0.81
CA LEU A 87 -4.07 -3.45 -1.13
C LEU A 87 -3.88 -4.71 -2.01
N HIS A 88 -4.66 -5.77 -1.77
CA HIS A 88 -4.75 -6.93 -2.67
C HIS A 88 -5.31 -6.60 -4.07
N ARG A 89 -5.82 -5.39 -4.30
CA ARG A 89 -6.18 -4.88 -5.64
C ARG A 89 -4.98 -4.25 -6.35
N TRP A 90 -4.00 -3.70 -5.61
CA TRP A 90 -2.82 -3.02 -6.16
C TRP A 90 -1.69 -4.00 -6.53
N SER A 91 -1.57 -5.13 -5.83
CA SER A 91 -0.73 -6.26 -6.28
C SER A 91 -1.29 -6.88 -7.57
N ARG A 92 -2.61 -7.15 -7.63
CA ARG A 92 -3.30 -7.59 -8.85
C ARG A 92 -3.18 -6.59 -10.01
N ALA A 93 -3.17 -5.28 -9.74
CA ALA A 93 -2.98 -4.25 -10.77
C ALA A 93 -1.56 -4.25 -11.39
N ARG A 94 -0.53 -4.68 -10.65
CA ARG A 94 0.81 -4.95 -11.21
C ARG A 94 0.80 -6.22 -12.06
N ALA A 95 0.29 -7.33 -11.52
CA ALA A 95 0.17 -8.60 -12.24
C ALA A 95 -0.62 -8.48 -13.57
N HIS A 96 -1.59 -7.56 -13.65
CA HIS A 96 -2.39 -7.36 -14.87
C HIS A 96 -1.60 -6.82 -16.08
N ARG A 97 -0.34 -6.39 -15.91
CA ARG A 97 0.50 -5.86 -17.00
C ARG A 97 1.16 -6.95 -17.85
N SER A 98 1.25 -8.20 -17.38
CA SER A 98 1.84 -9.32 -18.13
C SER A 98 0.89 -9.97 -19.15
N GLY A 99 -0.23 -9.31 -19.47
CA GLY A 99 -1.18 -9.74 -20.52
C GLY A 99 -2.03 -10.98 -20.19
N ARG A 100 -1.76 -11.70 -19.09
CA ARG A 100 -2.56 -12.88 -18.71
C ARG A 100 -3.95 -12.50 -18.18
N ARG A 101 -4.97 -13.15 -18.73
CA ARG A 101 -6.36 -13.08 -18.29
C ARG A 101 -6.60 -14.18 -17.25
N LEU A 102 -6.88 -13.81 -16.00
CA LEU A 102 -7.32 -14.77 -14.98
C LEU A 102 -8.82 -15.03 -15.14
N GLU A 103 -9.17 -16.27 -15.48
CA GLU A 103 -10.57 -16.71 -15.46
C GLU A 103 -11.04 -16.92 -14.02
N TRP A 104 -12.29 -16.57 -13.75
CA TRP A 104 -12.97 -16.87 -12.49
C TRP A 104 -13.84 -18.10 -12.68
N PRO A 105 -13.83 -19.08 -11.75
CA PRO A 105 -14.84 -20.13 -11.71
C PRO A 105 -16.23 -19.49 -11.63
N THR A 106 -17.09 -19.77 -12.60
CA THR A 106 -18.46 -19.26 -12.60
C THR A 106 -19.32 -20.12 -11.66
N ILE A 107 -19.89 -19.49 -10.64
CA ILE A 107 -20.93 -20.11 -9.81
C ILE A 107 -22.11 -20.41 -10.73
N ARG A 108 -22.37 -21.69 -10.97
CA ARG A 108 -23.55 -22.15 -11.72
C ARG A 108 -24.74 -22.27 -10.78
N ASP A 109 -25.60 -21.27 -10.86
CA ASP A 109 -26.97 -21.36 -10.34
C ASP A 109 -27.74 -22.52 -11.04
N ARG A 110 -28.64 -23.19 -10.32
CA ARG A 110 -29.37 -24.38 -10.78
C ARG A 110 -30.87 -24.22 -10.51
N GLY A 111 -31.59 -23.62 -11.47
CA GLY A 111 -33.03 -23.38 -11.38
C GLY A 111 -33.86 -24.00 -12.52
N SER A 112 -34.52 -25.13 -12.24
CA SER A 112 -35.72 -25.66 -12.91
C SER A 112 -35.66 -26.17 -14.38
N GLY A 113 -36.52 -27.15 -14.70
CA GLY A 113 -36.81 -27.70 -16.04
C GLY A 113 -35.89 -28.85 -16.49
N GLY A 114 -36.37 -29.97 -17.06
CA GLY A 114 -37.76 -30.43 -17.18
C GLY A 114 -37.90 -31.69 -18.06
N ALA A 115 -38.38 -32.80 -17.49
CA ALA A 115 -38.98 -34.00 -18.11
C ALA A 115 -38.34 -34.69 -19.37
N SER A 116 -37.78 -35.90 -19.18
CA SER A 116 -38.08 -37.12 -19.97
C SER A 116 -37.29 -38.35 -19.44
N SER A 117 -37.68 -39.57 -19.80
CA SER A 117 -37.33 -40.82 -19.07
C SER A 117 -36.53 -41.86 -19.90
N PRO A 118 -35.77 -42.78 -19.26
CA PRO A 118 -34.89 -43.77 -19.91
C PRO A 118 -35.55 -45.16 -20.10
N PRO A 119 -34.79 -46.16 -20.60
CA PRO A 119 -34.52 -47.33 -19.72
C PRO A 119 -33.10 -47.95 -19.82
N THR A 120 -32.78 -48.85 -18.88
CA THR A 120 -31.54 -49.67 -18.77
C THR A 120 -31.90 -51.16 -18.67
N PRO A 121 -30.98 -52.12 -18.95
CA PRO A 121 -30.35 -52.95 -17.88
C PRO A 121 -28.89 -53.41 -18.25
N THR A 122 -28.15 -54.38 -17.68
CA THR A 122 -28.38 -55.48 -16.69
C THR A 122 -27.07 -55.96 -16.03
N ARG A 123 -27.10 -56.35 -14.73
CA ARG A 123 -26.59 -57.60 -14.04
C ARG A 123 -25.29 -58.38 -14.43
N PRO A 124 -24.74 -59.27 -13.54
CA PRO A 124 -24.89 -59.43 -12.06
C PRO A 124 -23.60 -59.81 -11.24
N HIS A 125 -23.81 -60.00 -9.92
CA HIS A 125 -22.97 -60.52 -8.79
C HIS A 125 -22.77 -62.07 -8.79
N PRO A 126 -22.23 -62.81 -7.76
CA PRO A 126 -21.78 -62.52 -6.35
C PRO A 126 -20.30 -62.96 -6.07
N SER A 127 -19.76 -63.47 -4.94
CA SER A 127 -20.16 -64.01 -3.59
C SER A 127 -18.87 -64.24 -2.73
N SER A 128 -18.78 -64.48 -1.41
CA SER A 128 -19.65 -64.37 -0.20
C SER A 128 -18.81 -64.63 1.10
N ASP A 129 -19.41 -64.51 2.31
CA ASP A 129 -18.97 -65.06 3.63
C ASP A 129 -17.66 -64.50 4.28
N GLU A 130 -17.40 -64.56 5.61
CA GLU A 130 -18.15 -65.01 6.80
C GLU A 130 -17.90 -64.06 8.03
N ALA A 131 -18.13 -64.47 9.29
CA ALA A 131 -18.41 -63.54 10.41
C ALA A 131 -17.54 -63.61 11.71
N ALA A 132 -17.70 -62.57 12.54
CA ALA A 132 -17.68 -62.55 14.03
C ALA A 132 -16.44 -62.09 14.84
N SER A 133 -16.77 -61.43 15.98
CA SER A 133 -16.05 -61.37 17.27
C SER A 133 -15.05 -60.24 17.63
N ALA A 134 -15.62 -59.11 18.07
CA ALA A 134 -15.37 -58.43 19.35
C ALA A 134 -14.08 -57.60 19.66
N ALA A 135 -14.33 -56.33 20.06
CA ALA A 135 -13.67 -55.55 21.13
C ALA A 135 -12.18 -55.11 20.95
N ALA A 136 -11.75 -53.86 21.20
CA ALA A 136 -12.37 -52.70 21.85
C ALA A 136 -11.63 -51.36 21.60
N LYS A 137 -12.22 -50.26 22.11
CA LYS A 137 -11.64 -48.96 22.55
C LYS A 137 -11.42 -47.80 21.54
N VAL A 138 -12.00 -46.66 21.95
CA VAL A 138 -11.72 -45.25 21.62
C VAL A 138 -12.10 -44.76 20.21
N ALA A 139 -12.98 -43.76 20.18
CA ALA A 139 -13.28 -42.91 19.02
C ALA A 139 -13.58 -41.48 19.52
N VAL A 140 -12.67 -40.56 19.20
CA VAL A 140 -12.65 -39.10 19.48
C VAL A 140 -11.61 -38.53 18.49
N GLU A 141 -11.86 -37.54 17.64
CA GLU A 141 -13.11 -36.93 17.13
C GLU A 141 -12.81 -36.32 15.73
N GLU A 142 -13.79 -35.71 15.05
CA GLU A 142 -13.62 -35.16 13.69
C GLU A 142 -13.32 -33.65 13.69
N GLU A 143 -12.40 -33.16 12.84
CA GLU A 143 -12.51 -31.79 12.29
C GLU A 143 -11.78 -31.61 10.93
N ASP A 144 -12.50 -30.98 10.00
CA ASP A 144 -12.17 -30.42 8.67
C ASP A 144 -10.80 -30.64 8.01
N GLY A 145 -10.83 -31.31 6.84
CA GLY A 145 -9.72 -31.38 5.89
C GLY A 145 -9.76 -30.33 4.78
N TYR A 146 -8.60 -29.76 4.43
CA TYR A 146 -8.43 -28.98 3.18
C TYR A 146 -7.92 -29.90 2.06
N GLY A 147 -8.59 -29.87 0.89
CA GLY A 147 -8.44 -30.88 -0.15
C GLY A 147 -7.07 -30.94 -0.82
N VAL A 148 -6.58 -32.16 -1.07
CA VAL A 148 -5.33 -32.41 -1.81
C VAL A 148 -5.52 -32.06 -3.30
N VAL A 149 -4.96 -30.93 -3.71
CA VAL A 149 -4.74 -30.59 -5.11
C VAL A 149 -3.34 -31.08 -5.54
N GLY A 150 -3.17 -31.45 -6.81
CA GLY A 150 -1.95 -32.08 -7.31
C GLY A 150 -0.70 -31.20 -7.24
N ARG A 151 0.47 -31.82 -7.46
CA ARG A 151 1.80 -31.18 -7.42
C ARG A 151 2.03 -30.20 -8.59
N ASP A 152 1.41 -29.03 -8.54
CA ASP A 152 2.15 -27.80 -8.86
C ASP A 152 3.27 -27.64 -7.82
N GLU A 153 4.37 -26.94 -8.15
CA GLU A 153 5.44 -26.69 -7.18
C GLU A 153 4.91 -25.86 -6.01
N ALA A 154 5.01 -26.41 -4.79
CA ALA A 154 4.42 -25.81 -3.60
C ALA A 154 4.96 -24.38 -3.38
N ALA A 155 4.05 -23.40 -3.37
CA ALA A 155 4.40 -21.99 -3.24
C ALA A 155 5.15 -21.72 -1.93
N LYS A 156 6.32 -21.10 -2.02
CA LYS A 156 7.21 -20.90 -0.88
C LYS A 156 6.67 -19.83 0.06
N SER A 157 6.50 -20.16 1.33
CA SER A 157 6.01 -19.24 2.35
C SER A 157 7.09 -18.27 2.83
N ILE A 158 6.74 -16.99 2.93
CA ILE A 158 7.52 -15.95 3.59
C ILE A 158 6.70 -15.41 4.76
N TYR A 159 7.21 -15.60 5.96
CA TYR A 159 6.65 -15.10 7.21
C TYR A 159 7.23 -13.72 7.50
N MET A 160 6.37 -12.76 7.86
CA MET A 160 6.71 -11.36 8.12
C MET A 160 6.31 -11.03 9.55
N VAL A 161 7.27 -10.97 10.47
CA VAL A 161 7.01 -10.90 11.92
C VAL A 161 7.35 -9.51 12.48
N SER A 162 6.47 -8.94 13.32
CA SER A 162 6.70 -7.63 13.92
C SER A 162 6.03 -7.43 15.28
N ASP A 163 6.74 -6.79 16.19
CA ASP A 163 6.20 -6.26 17.46
C ASP A 163 5.16 -5.15 17.25
N GLY A 164 5.14 -4.55 16.06
CA GLY A 164 4.24 -3.48 15.66
C GLY A 164 3.31 -3.91 14.55
N THR A 165 3.14 -3.03 13.56
CA THR A 165 2.13 -3.21 12.50
C THR A 165 2.59 -4.09 11.33
N GLY A 166 3.84 -4.53 11.28
CA GLY A 166 4.39 -5.34 10.19
C GLY A 166 4.55 -4.63 8.82
N TRP A 167 3.84 -3.53 8.55
CA TRP A 167 3.90 -2.77 7.28
C TRP A 167 5.31 -2.46 6.77
N THR A 168 6.31 -2.24 7.64
CA THR A 168 7.70 -2.00 7.22
C THR A 168 8.32 -3.26 6.61
N ALA A 169 8.11 -4.42 7.22
CA ALA A 169 8.55 -5.71 6.67
C ALA A 169 7.83 -5.99 5.34
N GLU A 170 6.51 -5.82 5.31
CA GLU A 170 5.70 -6.04 4.10
C GLU A 170 6.12 -5.12 2.94
N HIS A 171 6.44 -3.86 3.20
CA HIS A 171 6.91 -2.93 2.16
C HIS A 171 8.29 -3.34 1.61
N SER A 172 9.23 -3.71 2.48
CA SER A 172 10.54 -4.23 2.08
C SER A 172 10.44 -5.54 1.30
N VAL A 173 9.55 -6.46 1.69
CA VAL A 173 9.29 -7.71 0.96
C VAL A 173 8.67 -7.44 -0.40
N ASN A 174 7.67 -6.56 -0.49
CA ASN A 174 7.08 -6.15 -1.77
C ASN A 174 8.09 -5.48 -2.72
N ALA A 175 9.09 -4.76 -2.18
CA ALA A 175 10.18 -4.18 -2.97
C ALA A 175 11.17 -5.25 -3.44
N ALA A 176 11.58 -6.17 -2.55
CA ALA A 176 12.49 -7.27 -2.86
C ALA A 176 11.90 -8.25 -3.89
N LEU A 177 10.60 -8.58 -3.78
CA LEU A 177 9.90 -9.43 -4.75
C LEU A 177 9.89 -8.86 -6.17
N GLY A 178 10.05 -7.54 -6.34
CA GLY A 178 10.22 -6.90 -7.63
C GLY A 178 11.49 -7.35 -8.40
N GLN A 179 12.51 -7.87 -7.71
CA GLN A 179 13.69 -8.46 -8.36
C GLN A 179 13.41 -9.82 -9.02
N PHE A 180 12.23 -10.41 -8.78
CA PHE A 180 11.85 -11.73 -9.27
C PHE A 180 10.63 -11.67 -10.22
N GLU A 181 10.30 -10.49 -10.76
CA GLU A 181 9.07 -10.27 -11.55
C GLU A 181 8.91 -11.27 -12.70
N HIS A 182 9.95 -11.54 -13.49
CA HIS A 182 9.90 -12.54 -14.57
C HIS A 182 9.48 -13.94 -14.06
N CYS A 183 10.11 -14.40 -12.98
CA CYS A 183 9.86 -15.71 -12.36
C CYS A 183 8.42 -15.83 -11.82
N LEU A 184 7.90 -14.75 -11.22
CA LEU A 184 6.53 -14.68 -10.70
C LEU A 184 5.48 -14.55 -11.82
N VAL A 185 5.80 -13.84 -12.91
CA VAL A 185 4.91 -13.66 -14.08
C VAL A 185 4.71 -14.96 -14.85
N ASP A 186 5.80 -15.69 -15.10
CA ASP A 186 5.75 -16.97 -15.80
C ASP A 186 5.33 -18.15 -14.91
N ARG A 187 5.20 -17.90 -13.59
CA ARG A 187 4.96 -18.90 -12.53
C ARG A 187 6.08 -19.93 -12.38
N GLY A 188 7.29 -19.63 -12.86
CA GLY A 188 8.51 -20.40 -12.56
C GLY A 188 8.92 -20.33 -11.08
N CYS A 189 8.28 -19.45 -10.31
CA CYS A 189 8.20 -19.54 -8.86
C CYS A 189 6.86 -18.99 -8.37
N ALA A 190 6.36 -19.55 -7.26
CA ALA A 190 5.21 -19.04 -6.52
C ALA A 190 5.61 -18.75 -5.07
N VAL A 191 5.08 -17.67 -4.50
CA VAL A 191 5.41 -17.17 -3.15
C VAL A 191 4.13 -16.77 -2.43
N ASN A 192 3.97 -17.27 -1.20
CA ASN A 192 2.92 -16.85 -0.27
C ASN A 192 3.52 -15.94 0.80
N THR A 193 2.79 -14.91 1.25
CA THR A 193 3.26 -14.00 2.29
C THR A 193 2.29 -13.97 3.48
N HIS A 194 2.82 -14.14 4.69
CA HIS A 194 2.06 -14.29 5.94
C HIS A 194 2.50 -13.22 6.93
N LEU A 195 1.57 -12.37 7.40
CA LEU A 195 1.88 -11.22 8.24
C LEU A 195 1.47 -11.45 9.70
N PHE A 196 2.47 -11.46 10.59
CA PHE A 196 2.29 -11.60 12.04
C PHE A 196 2.59 -10.27 12.72
N ASN A 197 1.56 -9.65 13.29
CA ASN A 197 1.62 -8.32 13.91
C ASN A 197 1.33 -8.37 15.42
N GLY A 198 1.83 -7.36 16.14
CA GLY A 198 1.75 -7.30 17.60
C GLY A 198 2.37 -8.53 18.27
N ILE A 199 3.57 -8.92 17.85
CA ILE A 199 4.34 -10.02 18.45
C ILE A 199 5.34 -9.42 19.45
N ASP A 200 4.84 -9.09 20.63
CA ASP A 200 5.62 -8.51 21.75
C ASP A 200 5.86 -9.48 22.92
N ASP A 201 5.52 -10.76 22.75
CA ASP A 201 5.75 -11.85 23.70
C ASP A 201 6.61 -13.01 23.12
N MET A 202 7.36 -13.70 24.00
CA MET A 202 8.30 -14.77 23.61
C MET A 202 7.62 -16.07 23.19
N ASP A 203 6.51 -16.45 23.81
CA ASP A 203 5.88 -17.76 23.61
C ASP A 203 5.26 -17.84 22.21
N ARG A 204 4.49 -16.82 21.83
CA ARG A 204 3.90 -16.68 20.50
C ARG A 204 4.96 -16.50 19.40
N LEU A 205 6.07 -15.83 19.71
CA LEU A 205 7.22 -15.76 18.80
C LEU A 205 7.79 -17.17 18.52
N ILE A 206 7.96 -17.99 19.57
CA ILE A 206 8.44 -19.37 19.45
C ILE A 206 7.41 -20.26 18.72
N GLU A 207 6.11 -20.06 18.92
CA GLU A 207 5.06 -20.73 18.14
C GLU A 207 5.11 -20.40 16.64
N ILE A 208 5.30 -19.12 16.29
CA ILE A 208 5.43 -18.69 14.89
C ILE A 208 6.67 -19.32 14.24
N VAL A 209 7.81 -19.40 14.95
CA VAL A 209 9.02 -20.09 14.44
C VAL A 209 8.79 -21.60 14.28
N LYS A 210 8.12 -22.26 15.25
CA LYS A 210 7.73 -23.68 15.14
C LYS A 210 6.81 -23.93 13.94
N GLN A 211 5.88 -23.02 13.64
CA GLN A 211 5.00 -23.16 12.48
C GLN A 211 5.74 -22.90 11.16
N ALA A 212 6.61 -21.88 11.12
CA ALA A 212 7.49 -21.62 9.97
C ALA A 212 8.37 -22.85 9.64
N ALA A 213 8.85 -23.57 10.65
CA ALA A 213 9.61 -24.81 10.47
C ALA A 213 8.79 -25.94 9.80
N LYS A 214 7.52 -26.12 10.20
CA LYS A 214 6.61 -27.10 9.57
C LYS A 214 6.31 -26.78 8.10
N GLU A 215 6.21 -25.49 7.77
CA GLU A 215 5.89 -25.01 6.42
C GLU A 215 7.12 -24.76 5.53
N GLY A 216 8.34 -24.90 6.06
CA GLY A 216 9.58 -24.59 5.33
C GLY A 216 9.70 -23.10 4.97
N ALA A 217 9.13 -22.21 5.78
CA ALA A 217 8.98 -20.78 5.48
C ALA A 217 10.25 -19.97 5.79
N LEU A 218 10.43 -18.86 5.05
CA LEU A 218 11.45 -17.85 5.34
C LEU A 218 10.92 -16.83 6.37
N VAL A 219 11.57 -16.69 7.52
CA VAL A 219 11.14 -15.75 8.59
C VAL A 219 11.88 -14.41 8.49
N LEU A 220 11.22 -13.41 7.91
CA LEU A 220 11.71 -12.04 7.87
C LEU A 220 11.05 -11.23 8.99
N TYR A 221 11.83 -10.52 9.79
CA TYR A 221 11.30 -9.87 10.99
C TYR A 221 11.75 -8.42 11.18
N THR A 222 10.96 -7.69 11.97
CA THR A 222 11.22 -6.32 12.41
C THR A 222 10.85 -6.21 13.89
N LEU A 223 11.84 -6.42 14.76
CA LEU A 223 11.71 -6.39 16.21
C LEU A 223 12.64 -5.29 16.77
N ALA A 224 12.13 -4.46 17.66
CA ALA A 224 12.86 -3.37 18.30
C ALA A 224 13.72 -3.91 19.46
N ASP A 225 13.16 -4.78 20.29
CA ASP A 225 13.81 -5.36 21.46
C ASP A 225 14.96 -6.29 21.01
N PRO A 226 16.21 -6.05 21.46
CA PRO A 226 17.34 -6.90 21.09
C PRO A 226 17.20 -8.34 21.60
N SER A 227 16.57 -8.56 22.76
CA SER A 227 16.38 -9.90 23.33
C SER A 227 15.40 -10.73 22.49
N MET A 228 14.31 -10.12 22.02
CA MET A 228 13.36 -10.74 21.08
C MET A 228 14.02 -11.01 19.72
N ALA A 229 14.83 -10.08 19.21
CA ALA A 229 15.56 -10.26 17.95
C ALA A 229 16.61 -11.39 18.03
N GLU A 230 17.32 -11.51 19.16
CA GLU A 230 18.24 -12.62 19.44
C GLU A 230 17.52 -13.95 19.62
N ALA A 231 16.40 -13.96 20.36
CA ALA A 231 15.59 -15.17 20.56
C ALA A 231 15.00 -15.67 19.25
N THR A 232 14.51 -14.77 18.39
CA THR A 232 14.06 -15.10 17.02
C THR A 232 15.16 -15.80 16.25
N LYS A 233 16.36 -15.20 16.21
CA LYS A 233 17.51 -15.78 15.50
C LYS A 233 17.89 -17.17 16.04
N LYS A 234 18.08 -17.29 17.36
CA LYS A 234 18.47 -18.56 18.02
C LYS A 234 17.41 -19.64 17.84
N ALA A 235 16.12 -19.29 17.88
CA ALA A 235 15.03 -20.22 17.61
C ALA A 235 15.04 -20.66 16.13
N CYS A 236 15.16 -19.74 15.18
CA CYS A 236 15.25 -20.08 13.76
C CYS A 236 16.46 -20.98 13.46
N GLU A 237 17.63 -20.69 14.04
CA GLU A 237 18.84 -21.53 13.94
C GLU A 237 18.59 -22.94 14.52
N LEU A 238 17.93 -23.05 15.68
CA LEU A 238 17.58 -24.34 16.32
C LEU A 238 16.59 -25.17 15.50
N TRP A 239 15.60 -24.54 14.87
CA TRP A 239 14.56 -25.22 14.06
C TRP A 239 14.94 -25.35 12.58
N GLY A 240 16.15 -24.96 12.17
CA GLY A 240 16.62 -25.05 10.77
C GLY A 240 15.94 -24.06 9.81
N VAL A 241 15.32 -23.00 10.34
CA VAL A 241 14.51 -22.03 9.60
C VAL A 241 15.38 -20.87 9.09
N PRO A 242 15.40 -20.56 7.78
CA PRO A 242 16.10 -19.39 7.29
C PRO A 242 15.40 -18.11 7.79
N SER A 243 16.17 -17.14 8.29
CA SER A 243 15.62 -15.90 8.84
C SER A 243 16.52 -14.68 8.67
N ASN A 244 15.94 -13.48 8.76
CA ASN A 244 16.68 -12.21 8.71
C ASN A 244 15.92 -11.04 9.36
N ASP A 245 16.63 -10.19 10.12
CA ASP A 245 16.10 -8.90 10.59
C ASP A 245 16.20 -7.87 9.46
N ILE A 246 15.06 -7.35 8.99
CA ILE A 246 15.00 -6.39 7.88
C ILE A 246 15.58 -5.02 8.27
N LEU A 247 15.53 -4.66 9.56
CA LEU A 247 15.66 -3.26 9.99
C LEU A 247 16.88 -2.99 10.89
N ARG A 248 17.40 -4.00 11.59
CA ARG A 248 18.55 -3.85 12.50
C ARG A 248 19.80 -3.21 11.88
N PRO A 249 20.25 -3.58 10.65
CA PRO A 249 21.39 -2.91 10.02
C PRO A 249 21.15 -1.42 9.75
N THR A 250 19.89 -1.03 9.49
CA THR A 250 19.50 0.38 9.30
C THR A 250 19.44 1.12 10.64
N ILE A 251 18.94 0.48 11.70
CA ILE A 251 18.91 1.03 13.06
C ILE A 251 20.34 1.27 13.58
N GLU A 252 21.25 0.32 13.37
CA GLU A 252 22.65 0.41 13.79
C GLU A 252 23.44 1.46 13.00
N ALA A 253 23.22 1.57 11.69
CA ALA A 253 23.77 2.65 10.87
C ALA A 253 23.28 4.04 11.32
N ILE A 254 22.01 4.17 11.69
CA ILE A 254 21.45 5.44 12.21
C ILE A 254 21.99 5.73 13.61
N ALA A 255 22.05 4.74 14.50
CA ALA A 255 22.55 4.90 15.87
C ALA A 255 24.02 5.32 15.91
N SER A 256 24.86 4.69 15.09
CA SER A 256 26.28 5.06 14.94
C SER A 256 26.49 6.42 14.27
N HIS A 257 25.64 6.81 13.32
CA HIS A 257 25.70 8.13 12.68
C HIS A 257 25.25 9.28 13.60
N ILE A 258 24.23 9.06 14.45
CA ILE A 258 23.70 10.06 15.39
C ILE A 258 24.45 10.06 16.72
N GLY A 259 25.16 8.98 17.07
CA GLY A 259 25.88 8.82 18.34
C GLY A 259 24.98 8.49 19.54
N VAL A 260 23.81 7.88 19.30
CA VAL A 260 22.79 7.58 20.32
C VAL A 260 22.32 6.13 20.16
N ALA A 261 22.29 5.38 21.26
CA ALA A 261 21.87 3.98 21.26
C ALA A 261 20.38 3.81 20.90
N PRO A 262 19.97 2.72 20.22
CA PRO A 262 18.57 2.41 19.97
C PRO A 262 17.79 2.21 21.27
N SER A 263 16.53 2.64 21.30
CA SER A 263 15.73 2.62 22.53
C SER A 263 15.27 1.23 23.01
N GLY A 264 15.40 0.18 22.19
CA GLY A 264 14.83 -1.16 22.42
C GLY A 264 13.29 -1.25 22.39
N ILE A 265 12.59 -0.23 22.87
CA ILE A 265 11.14 -0.22 23.08
C ILE A 265 10.34 -0.28 21.75
N PRO A 266 9.41 -1.24 21.57
CA PRO A 266 8.55 -1.33 20.38
C PRO A 266 7.47 -0.24 20.37
N ARG A 267 6.88 0.05 19.19
CA ARG A 267 5.79 1.05 19.10
C ARG A 267 4.50 0.63 19.80
N SER A 268 4.33 -0.68 20.04
CA SER A 268 3.17 -1.26 20.75
C SER A 268 3.28 -1.13 22.28
N SER A 269 4.46 -0.80 22.81
CA SER A 269 4.68 -0.64 24.25
C SER A 269 3.79 0.45 24.84
N PRO A 270 3.17 0.25 26.02
CA PRO A 270 2.39 1.28 26.71
C PRO A 270 3.11 2.63 26.84
N SER A 271 4.42 2.61 27.05
CA SER A 271 5.28 3.81 27.16
C SER A 271 5.32 4.70 25.91
N ARG A 272 4.81 4.23 24.76
CA ARG A 272 4.75 4.97 23.49
C ARG A 272 3.33 5.16 22.94
N LYS A 273 2.31 4.63 23.62
CA LYS A 273 0.90 4.84 23.21
C LYS A 273 0.53 6.32 23.38
N GLY A 274 -0.33 6.84 22.50
CA GLY A 274 -0.75 8.25 22.48
C GLY A 274 0.24 9.26 21.88
N GLN A 275 1.54 8.94 21.79
CA GLN A 275 2.58 9.88 21.34
C GLN A 275 2.56 10.12 19.81
N LEU A 276 1.59 10.90 19.35
CA LEU A 276 1.47 11.34 17.95
C LEU A 276 2.20 12.67 17.72
N THR A 277 2.73 12.84 16.52
CA THR A 277 3.57 14.00 16.16
C THR A 277 2.80 15.05 15.38
N GLU A 278 3.30 16.28 15.41
CA GLU A 278 2.89 17.38 14.53
C GLU A 278 2.88 16.97 13.03
N ASP A 279 3.83 16.13 12.59
CA ASP A 279 3.81 15.55 11.24
C ASP A 279 2.66 14.58 10.94
N TYR A 280 2.05 13.98 11.97
CA TYR A 280 0.86 13.14 11.84
C TYR A 280 -0.39 14.01 11.69
N PHE A 281 -0.59 14.99 12.58
CA PHE A 281 -1.75 15.90 12.51
C PHE A 281 -1.80 16.68 11.19
N ARG A 282 -0.64 17.16 10.70
CA ARG A 282 -0.54 17.81 9.38
C ARG A 282 -0.92 16.90 8.20
N ARG A 283 -0.80 15.58 8.34
CA ARG A 283 -1.29 14.61 7.34
C ARG A 283 -2.80 14.44 7.42
N ILE A 284 -3.37 14.41 8.62
CA ILE A 284 -4.83 14.39 8.79
C ILE A 284 -5.45 15.65 8.17
N GLU A 285 -4.90 16.84 8.45
CA GLU A 285 -5.35 18.10 7.86
C GLU A 285 -5.18 18.13 6.33
N ALA A 286 -4.10 17.54 5.81
CA ALA A 286 -3.89 17.43 4.35
C ALA A 286 -4.90 16.48 3.69
N ILE A 287 -5.23 15.35 4.32
CA ILE A 287 -6.23 14.38 3.85
C ILE A 287 -7.62 15.00 3.86
N ASP A 288 -8.01 15.63 4.97
CA ASP A 288 -9.30 16.32 5.13
C ASP A 288 -9.50 17.40 4.06
N PHE A 289 -8.50 18.28 3.89
CA PHE A 289 -8.51 19.31 2.84
C PHE A 289 -8.71 18.71 1.44
N THR A 290 -7.99 17.62 1.12
CA THR A 290 -7.98 17.03 -0.23
C THR A 290 -9.26 16.29 -0.57
N ILE A 291 -9.84 15.56 0.39
CA ILE A 291 -11.16 14.94 0.21
C ILE A 291 -12.20 16.03 -0.04
N LYS A 292 -12.22 17.08 0.79
CA LYS A 292 -13.12 18.25 0.65
C LYS A 292 -12.91 19.06 -0.63
N GLN A 293 -11.84 18.83 -1.42
CA GLN A 293 -11.69 19.42 -2.76
C GLN A 293 -12.15 18.50 -3.90
N ASP A 294 -12.08 17.17 -3.77
CA ASP A 294 -12.42 16.28 -4.89
C ASP A 294 -13.94 16.18 -5.10
N ASP A 295 -14.72 16.26 -4.03
CA ASP A 295 -16.19 16.19 -4.06
C ASP A 295 -16.88 17.53 -4.45
N GLY A 296 -16.15 18.65 -4.51
CA GLY A 296 -16.78 19.97 -4.65
C GLY A 296 -15.84 21.15 -4.91
N ALA A 297 -14.77 20.94 -5.69
CA ALA A 297 -13.67 21.86 -6.00
C ALA A 297 -14.00 23.37 -5.91
N GLN A 298 -13.74 23.96 -4.73
CA GLN A 298 -14.07 25.37 -4.46
C GLN A 298 -12.95 26.29 -4.97
N PRO A 299 -13.22 27.27 -5.87
CA PRO A 299 -12.20 28.16 -6.42
C PRO A 299 -11.35 28.90 -5.38
N GLN A 300 -11.91 29.24 -4.21
CA GLN A 300 -11.17 29.88 -3.11
C GLN A 300 -10.06 29.00 -2.51
N ASN A 301 -10.21 27.67 -2.50
CA ASN A 301 -9.27 26.76 -1.84
C ASN A 301 -8.01 26.48 -2.67
N LEU A 302 -7.97 26.83 -3.98
CA LEU A 302 -6.76 26.71 -4.80
C LEU A 302 -5.57 27.50 -4.21
N ASN A 303 -5.83 28.60 -3.50
CA ASN A 303 -4.80 29.34 -2.77
C ASN A 303 -4.21 28.53 -1.61
N ARG A 304 -5.04 27.80 -0.85
CA ARG A 304 -4.65 26.99 0.32
C ARG A 304 -3.98 25.66 -0.05
N ALA A 305 -4.17 25.18 -1.27
CA ALA A 305 -3.52 23.97 -1.77
C ALA A 305 -1.98 24.13 -1.84
N HIS A 306 -1.24 23.13 -1.39
CA HIS A 306 0.20 23.00 -1.59
C HIS A 306 0.54 22.53 -3.01
N ILE A 307 -0.31 21.70 -3.63
CA ILE A 307 -0.14 21.14 -4.97
C ILE A 307 -1.49 21.23 -5.69
N VAL A 308 -1.49 21.61 -6.96
CA VAL A 308 -2.70 21.61 -7.81
C VAL A 308 -2.49 20.68 -9.01
N LEU A 309 -3.35 19.67 -9.15
CA LEU A 309 -3.28 18.67 -10.23
C LEU A 309 -4.31 18.98 -11.32
N VAL A 310 -3.84 19.36 -12.50
CA VAL A 310 -4.67 19.77 -13.64
C VAL A 310 -4.64 18.68 -14.72
N GLY A 311 -5.77 18.30 -15.31
CA GLY A 311 -5.75 17.38 -16.47
C GLY A 311 -7.09 16.71 -16.78
N VAL A 312 -7.12 15.90 -17.83
CA VAL A 312 -8.34 15.28 -18.39
C VAL A 312 -9.00 14.25 -17.45
N SER A 313 -10.23 13.83 -17.76
CA SER A 313 -10.91 12.81 -16.95
C SER A 313 -10.19 11.45 -17.05
N ARG A 314 -9.95 10.79 -15.90
CA ARG A 314 -9.23 9.49 -15.72
C ARG A 314 -7.69 9.51 -15.72
N THR A 315 -7.01 10.66 -15.65
CA THR A 315 -5.53 10.77 -15.44
C THR A 315 -5.01 10.39 -14.04
N GLY A 316 -5.77 9.65 -13.23
CA GLY A 316 -5.33 9.24 -11.88
C GLY A 316 -5.32 10.35 -10.81
N LYS A 317 -5.85 11.56 -11.09
CA LYS A 317 -5.93 12.70 -10.13
C LYS A 317 -6.34 12.28 -8.72
N THR A 318 -7.52 11.70 -8.53
CA THR A 318 -8.04 11.34 -7.19
C THR A 318 -7.09 10.41 -6.41
N PRO A 319 -6.68 9.21 -6.90
CA PRO A 319 -5.66 8.39 -6.24
C PRO A 319 -4.35 9.13 -5.94
N LEU A 320 -3.85 9.94 -6.87
CA LEU A 320 -2.61 10.70 -6.71
C LEU A 320 -2.72 11.77 -5.63
N SER A 321 -3.82 12.53 -5.60
CA SER A 321 -4.09 13.55 -4.60
C SER A 321 -4.20 12.95 -3.19
N ILE A 322 -4.89 11.83 -3.02
CA ILE A 322 -5.01 11.12 -1.74
C ILE A 322 -3.65 10.59 -1.28
N TYR A 323 -2.85 10.01 -2.18
CA TYR A 323 -1.51 9.51 -1.85
C TYR A 323 -0.55 10.65 -1.46
N LEU A 324 -0.61 11.80 -2.14
CA LEU A 324 0.14 13.01 -1.77
C LEU A 324 -0.34 13.58 -0.42
N ALA A 325 -1.64 13.59 -0.15
CA ALA A 325 -2.19 14.00 1.13
C ALA A 325 -1.70 13.12 2.30
N GLN A 326 -1.61 11.80 2.11
CA GLN A 326 -0.99 10.87 3.06
C GLN A 326 0.50 11.16 3.34
N LYS A 327 1.21 11.87 2.47
CA LYS A 327 2.58 12.36 2.75
C LYS A 327 2.59 13.69 3.52
N GLY A 328 1.51 14.48 3.45
CA GLY A 328 1.34 15.78 4.12
C GLY A 328 1.11 16.98 3.19
N TYR A 329 0.72 16.76 1.93
CA TYR A 329 0.46 17.84 0.98
C TYR A 329 -1.04 18.08 0.81
N LYS A 330 -1.50 19.32 1.05
CA LYS A 330 -2.85 19.76 0.67
C LYS A 330 -2.94 19.79 -0.85
N VAL A 331 -3.69 18.88 -1.45
CA VAL A 331 -3.86 18.79 -2.91
C VAL A 331 -5.26 19.24 -3.33
N ALA A 332 -5.34 20.01 -4.41
CA ALA A 332 -6.60 20.30 -5.12
C ALA A 332 -6.55 19.71 -6.54
N ASN A 333 -7.66 19.15 -7.00
CA ASN A 333 -7.80 18.57 -8.34
C ASN A 333 -8.63 19.50 -9.23
N VAL A 334 -8.10 19.84 -10.41
CA VAL A 334 -8.84 20.62 -11.41
C VAL A 334 -9.02 19.78 -12.67
N PRO A 335 -10.26 19.42 -13.06
CA PRO A 335 -10.51 18.70 -14.29
C PRO A 335 -10.42 19.63 -15.50
N ILE A 336 -9.69 19.22 -16.54
CA ILE A 336 -9.87 19.75 -17.89
C ILE A 336 -11.05 19.00 -18.52
N VAL A 337 -12.00 19.74 -19.08
CA VAL A 337 -13.16 19.24 -19.82
C VAL A 337 -13.37 20.17 -21.02
N MET A 338 -13.65 19.63 -22.21
CA MET A 338 -13.93 20.46 -23.39
C MET A 338 -15.21 21.28 -23.18
N GLY A 339 -15.19 22.56 -23.58
CA GLY A 339 -16.32 23.49 -23.42
C GLY A 339 -16.53 24.04 -22.01
N VAL A 340 -15.71 23.64 -21.02
CA VAL A 340 -15.73 24.20 -19.66
C VAL A 340 -14.45 24.98 -19.43
N ASN A 341 -14.57 26.30 -19.27
CA ASN A 341 -13.44 27.16 -18.94
C ASN A 341 -12.88 26.81 -17.55
N LEU A 342 -11.54 26.82 -17.43
CA LEU A 342 -10.87 26.65 -16.14
C LEU A 342 -11.19 27.83 -15.20
N PRO A 343 -11.28 27.60 -13.88
CA PRO A 343 -11.63 28.65 -12.92
C PRO A 343 -10.52 29.72 -12.89
N LYS A 344 -10.90 31.00 -12.92
CA LYS A 344 -9.96 32.13 -12.99
C LYS A 344 -8.88 32.08 -11.90
N SER A 345 -9.25 31.66 -10.69
CA SER A 345 -8.32 31.54 -9.56
C SER A 345 -7.16 30.57 -9.79
N LEU A 346 -7.24 29.64 -10.76
CA LEU A 346 -6.12 28.79 -11.16
C LEU A 346 -4.96 29.60 -11.77
N PHE A 347 -5.25 30.74 -12.39
CA PHE A 347 -4.27 31.64 -13.00
C PHE A 347 -3.82 32.76 -12.04
N GLU A 348 -4.57 32.98 -10.96
CA GLU A 348 -4.30 33.99 -9.93
C GLU A 348 -3.41 33.45 -8.79
N ILE A 349 -3.38 32.13 -8.58
CA ILE A 349 -2.53 31.47 -7.57
C ILE A 349 -1.05 31.42 -8.00
N ASP A 350 -0.18 31.11 -7.04
CA ASP A 350 1.19 30.64 -7.31
C ASP A 350 1.21 29.55 -8.40
N GLN A 351 1.91 29.81 -9.49
CA GLN A 351 1.99 28.94 -10.66
C GLN A 351 3.03 27.81 -10.50
N ASP A 352 3.98 27.95 -9.57
CA ASP A 352 5.05 26.96 -9.36
C ASP A 352 4.54 25.66 -8.68
N LYS A 353 3.33 25.69 -8.11
CA LYS A 353 2.65 24.55 -7.49
C LYS A 353 1.60 23.85 -8.38
N ILE A 354 1.47 24.26 -9.65
CA ILE A 354 0.51 23.67 -10.60
C ILE A 354 1.22 22.62 -11.47
N PHE A 355 0.60 21.44 -11.62
CA PHE A 355 1.13 20.30 -12.36
C PHE A 355 0.09 19.77 -13.36
N GLY A 356 0.47 19.69 -14.63
CA GLY A 356 -0.34 19.06 -15.67
C GLY A 356 -0.18 17.54 -15.65
N LEU A 357 -1.27 16.79 -15.83
CA LEU A 357 -1.26 15.35 -15.98
C LEU A 357 -1.82 14.97 -17.36
N THR A 358 -1.01 14.28 -18.16
CA THR A 358 -1.38 13.76 -19.49
C THR A 358 -1.21 12.25 -19.57
N ILE A 359 -1.82 11.61 -20.56
CA ILE A 359 -1.88 10.14 -20.68
C ILE A 359 -2.04 9.73 -22.15
N ASN A 360 -1.45 8.60 -22.53
CA ASN A 360 -1.59 8.02 -23.86
C ASN A 360 -3.07 7.77 -24.21
N PRO A 361 -3.55 8.19 -25.40
CA PRO A 361 -4.97 8.13 -25.76
C PRO A 361 -5.53 6.71 -25.81
N VAL A 362 -4.73 5.69 -26.18
CA VAL A 362 -5.18 4.29 -26.25
C VAL A 362 -5.43 3.73 -24.84
N VAL A 363 -4.51 4.02 -23.91
CA VAL A 363 -4.64 3.63 -22.49
C VAL A 363 -5.81 4.37 -21.83
N LEU A 364 -5.97 5.67 -22.12
CA LEU A 364 -7.12 6.45 -21.66
C LEU A 364 -8.44 5.89 -22.18
N GLN A 365 -8.52 5.53 -23.46
CA GLN A 365 -9.73 4.92 -24.02
C GLN A 365 -10.05 3.58 -23.34
N ALA A 366 -9.06 2.72 -23.10
CA ALA A 366 -9.25 1.45 -22.40
C ALA A 366 -9.81 1.67 -20.97
N ILE A 367 -9.27 2.63 -20.22
CA ILE A 367 -9.74 2.98 -18.86
C ILE A 367 -11.18 3.53 -18.90
N ARG A 368 -11.54 4.34 -19.92
CA ARG A 368 -12.90 4.87 -20.08
C ARG A 368 -13.90 3.79 -20.50
N LYS A 369 -13.54 2.92 -21.44
CA LYS A 369 -14.35 1.75 -21.84
C LYS A 369 -14.57 0.79 -20.67
N ALA A 370 -13.58 0.61 -19.79
CA ALA A 370 -13.76 -0.13 -18.54
C ALA A 370 -14.75 0.56 -17.59
N ARG A 371 -14.60 1.88 -17.35
CA ARG A 371 -15.52 2.65 -16.49
C ARG A 371 -16.96 2.60 -16.99
N ALA A 372 -17.18 2.77 -18.30
CA ALA A 372 -18.52 2.78 -18.89
C ALA A 372 -19.27 1.46 -18.65
N LYS A 373 -18.58 0.32 -18.81
CA LYS A 373 -19.11 -1.01 -18.48
C LYS A 373 -19.48 -1.14 -16.99
N THR A 374 -18.62 -0.68 -16.07
CA THR A 374 -18.89 -0.76 -14.62
C THR A 374 -20.03 0.15 -14.18
N LEU A 375 -20.29 1.27 -14.88
CA LEU A 375 -21.40 2.19 -14.60
C LEU A 375 -22.72 1.80 -15.28
N GLY A 376 -22.82 0.62 -15.87
CA GLY A 376 -24.07 0.14 -16.48
C GLY A 376 -24.47 0.85 -17.78
N PHE A 377 -23.57 1.60 -18.44
CA PHE A 377 -23.83 2.25 -19.73
C PHE A 377 -23.84 1.23 -20.89
N HIS A 378 -24.78 0.29 -20.84
CA HIS A 378 -25.07 -0.67 -21.90
C HIS A 378 -25.95 0.01 -22.97
N GLY A 379 -25.32 0.55 -24.01
CA GLY A 379 -26.00 0.97 -25.25
C GLY A 379 -26.21 2.47 -25.45
N GLN A 380 -26.12 3.32 -24.41
CA GLN A 380 -26.05 4.76 -24.63
C GLN A 380 -24.70 5.13 -25.27
N LYS A 381 -24.75 5.81 -26.44
CA LYS A 381 -23.57 6.33 -27.15
C LYS A 381 -22.96 7.54 -26.43
N SER A 382 -22.34 7.31 -25.27
CA SER A 382 -21.54 8.34 -24.61
C SER A 382 -20.21 8.51 -25.35
N ASN A 383 -20.08 9.58 -26.14
CA ASN A 383 -18.85 9.91 -26.89
C ASN A 383 -17.58 9.96 -26.01
N TYR A 384 -17.75 10.13 -24.68
CA TYR A 384 -16.72 10.04 -23.63
C TYR A 384 -15.63 8.99 -23.86
N ALA A 385 -15.97 7.82 -24.40
CA ALA A 385 -15.08 6.68 -24.60
C ALA A 385 -14.64 6.44 -26.05
N GLU A 386 -14.98 7.31 -27.01
CA GLU A 386 -14.54 7.18 -28.41
C GLU A 386 -13.19 7.84 -28.67
N MET A 387 -12.40 7.28 -29.61
CA MET A 387 -11.01 7.69 -29.85
C MET A 387 -10.89 9.16 -30.26
N GLU A 388 -11.85 9.67 -31.04
CA GLU A 388 -11.85 11.05 -31.54
C GLU A 388 -12.09 12.05 -30.41
N HIS A 389 -13.08 11.78 -29.55
CA HIS A 389 -13.36 12.59 -28.37
C HIS A 389 -12.23 12.51 -27.33
N VAL A 390 -11.64 11.32 -27.13
CA VAL A 390 -10.48 11.12 -26.25
C VAL A 390 -9.24 11.87 -26.75
N ARG A 391 -9.02 11.93 -28.08
CA ARG A 391 -7.98 12.77 -28.69
C ARG A 391 -8.29 14.25 -28.47
N GLY A 392 -9.47 14.73 -28.86
CA GLY A 392 -9.87 16.12 -28.69
C GLY A 392 -9.75 16.65 -27.25
N GLU A 393 -10.10 15.85 -26.24
CA GLU A 393 -9.94 16.24 -24.83
C GLU A 393 -8.46 16.35 -24.41
N LEU A 394 -7.60 15.48 -24.94
CA LEU A 394 -6.14 15.53 -24.73
C LEU A 394 -5.49 16.68 -25.51
N ASP A 395 -5.92 16.94 -26.75
CA ASP A 395 -5.39 18.02 -27.58
C ASP A 395 -5.76 19.38 -27.00
N HIS A 396 -7.00 19.55 -26.51
CA HIS A 396 -7.45 20.69 -25.72
C HIS A 396 -6.62 20.86 -24.43
N ALA A 397 -6.32 19.77 -23.71
CA ALA A 397 -5.46 19.82 -22.54
C ALA A 397 -4.01 20.23 -22.88
N ASN A 398 -3.45 19.72 -23.98
CA ASN A 398 -2.12 20.06 -24.46
C ASN A 398 -2.05 21.53 -24.91
N GLN A 399 -3.11 22.09 -25.51
CA GLN A 399 -3.22 23.51 -25.84
C GLN A 399 -3.19 24.40 -24.58
N ILE A 400 -3.91 24.00 -23.52
CA ILE A 400 -3.86 24.68 -22.21
C ILE A 400 -2.44 24.60 -21.63
N PHE A 401 -1.81 23.43 -21.63
CA PHE A 401 -0.45 23.27 -21.11
C PHE A 401 0.59 24.08 -21.91
N ALA A 402 0.42 24.21 -23.23
CA ALA A 402 1.29 25.05 -24.07
C ALA A 402 1.16 26.56 -23.77
N GLN A 403 0.00 27.02 -23.28
CA GLN A 403 -0.20 28.40 -22.80
C GLN A 403 0.46 28.65 -21.44
N HIS A 404 0.78 27.60 -20.67
CA HIS A 404 1.35 27.69 -19.34
C HIS A 404 2.67 26.87 -19.21
N PRO A 405 3.75 27.27 -19.90
CA PRO A 405 5.02 26.53 -19.94
C PRO A 405 5.74 26.41 -18.58
N ILE A 406 5.26 27.11 -17.54
CA ILE A 406 5.71 26.96 -16.15
C ILE A 406 5.19 25.65 -15.53
N TRP A 407 4.05 25.12 -15.99
CA TRP A 407 3.43 23.93 -15.40
C TRP A 407 4.13 22.65 -15.88
N PRO A 408 4.71 21.81 -15.00
CA PRO A 408 5.29 20.54 -15.41
C PRO A 408 4.19 19.60 -15.89
N VAL A 409 4.26 19.16 -17.14
CA VAL A 409 3.34 18.18 -17.72
C VAL A 409 3.91 16.78 -17.52
N ILE A 410 3.27 15.99 -16.66
CA ILE A 410 3.68 14.65 -16.30
C ILE A 410 2.81 13.65 -17.05
N GLU A 411 3.41 12.87 -17.95
CA GLU A 411 2.75 11.71 -18.54
C GLU A 411 2.59 10.61 -17.47
N VAL A 412 1.37 10.14 -17.22
CA VAL A 412 1.07 9.09 -16.23
C VAL A 412 0.90 7.69 -16.85
N THR A 413 1.08 7.55 -18.17
CA THR A 413 0.94 6.27 -18.89
C THR A 413 1.85 5.21 -18.28
N GLY A 414 1.26 4.10 -17.82
CA GLY A 414 2.03 2.98 -17.29
C GLY A 414 2.80 3.28 -15.99
N LYS A 415 2.58 4.42 -15.32
CA LYS A 415 3.24 4.72 -14.04
C LYS A 415 2.39 4.30 -12.86
N ALA A 416 3.05 3.96 -11.75
CA ALA A 416 2.42 3.82 -10.45
C ALA A 416 2.06 5.21 -9.88
N ILE A 417 1.17 5.22 -8.88
CA ILE A 417 0.78 6.47 -8.20
C ILE A 417 1.99 7.01 -7.41
N GLU A 418 2.76 6.11 -6.83
CA GLU A 418 3.95 6.34 -6.04
C GLU A 418 5.08 6.97 -6.86
N GLU A 419 5.29 6.49 -8.09
CA GLU A 419 6.25 7.05 -9.06
C GLU A 419 5.85 8.46 -9.50
N THR A 420 4.58 8.63 -9.86
CA THR A 420 4.05 9.92 -10.31
C THR A 420 4.12 10.96 -9.17
N ALA A 421 3.80 10.55 -7.94
CA ALA A 421 3.95 11.37 -6.75
C ALA A 421 5.41 11.72 -6.47
N ALA A 422 6.37 10.81 -6.67
CA ALA A 422 7.79 11.10 -6.50
C ALA A 422 8.28 12.20 -7.48
N VAL A 423 7.80 12.19 -8.74
CA VAL A 423 8.09 13.26 -9.71
C VAL A 423 7.49 14.59 -9.28
N VAL A 424 6.21 14.64 -8.90
CA VAL A 424 5.54 15.87 -8.41
C VAL A 424 6.26 16.44 -7.18
N VAL A 425 6.51 15.60 -6.17
CA VAL A 425 7.10 16.02 -4.90
C VAL A 425 8.56 16.46 -5.07
N ARG A 426 9.33 15.81 -5.95
CA ARG A 426 10.66 16.26 -6.31
C ARG A 426 10.62 17.69 -6.87
N ILE A 427 9.86 17.91 -7.96
CA ILE A 427 9.83 19.22 -8.63
C ILE A 427 9.31 20.31 -7.69
N PHE A 428 8.33 19.99 -6.83
CA PHE A 428 7.83 20.89 -5.79
C PHE A 428 8.91 21.30 -4.77
N HIS A 429 9.74 20.36 -4.31
CA HIS A 429 10.85 20.67 -3.41
C HIS A 429 11.99 21.41 -4.13
N ASP A 430 12.36 21.00 -5.34
CA ASP A 430 13.42 21.61 -6.15
C ASP A 430 13.10 23.10 -6.45
N ARG A 431 11.82 23.45 -6.63
CA ARG A 431 11.33 24.83 -6.73
C ARG A 431 11.44 25.60 -5.40
N LYS A 432 10.95 25.01 -4.30
CA LYS A 432 10.93 25.66 -2.98
C LYS A 432 12.30 25.76 -2.30
N GLN A 433 13.27 24.94 -2.71
CA GLN A 433 14.63 24.91 -2.17
C GLN A 433 15.63 24.85 -3.32
N LYS A 434 16.06 26.03 -3.79
CA LYS A 434 17.10 26.18 -4.81
C LYS A 434 18.46 25.71 -4.26
N CYS A 435 18.66 24.40 -4.26
CA CYS A 435 19.88 23.73 -3.81
C CYS A 435 20.71 23.24 -5.00
N ALA A 436 22.04 23.20 -4.85
CA ALA A 436 22.96 22.71 -5.88
C ALA A 436 22.75 21.24 -6.26
N MET A 437 22.07 20.46 -5.41
CA MET A 437 21.57 19.12 -5.75
C MET A 437 20.06 19.04 -5.46
N PRO A 438 19.22 18.62 -6.43
CA PRO A 438 17.78 18.44 -6.24
C PRO A 438 17.48 17.28 -5.28
N ARG A 439 16.62 17.49 -4.29
CA ARG A 439 16.27 16.46 -3.28
C ARG A 439 15.04 16.79 -2.44
N ILE A 440 14.27 15.75 -2.12
CA ILE A 440 13.17 15.80 -1.16
C ILE A 440 13.76 15.86 0.25
N SER A 441 13.67 17.03 0.91
CA SER A 441 14.26 17.25 2.23
C SER A 441 13.18 17.39 3.31
N LYS A 442 13.36 16.71 4.44
CA LYS A 442 12.52 16.84 5.64
C LYS A 442 13.40 17.00 6.89
N ARG A 443 13.11 18.00 7.72
CA ARG A 443 13.67 18.07 9.10
C ARG A 443 12.85 17.15 10.01
N VAL A 444 13.52 16.34 10.81
CA VAL A 444 12.91 15.67 11.96
C VAL A 444 13.16 16.58 13.17
N ALA A 445 12.10 17.21 13.68
CA ALA A 445 12.17 17.96 14.93
C ALA A 445 12.29 16.99 16.12
N PRO A 446 12.82 17.44 17.28
CA PRO A 446 12.64 16.68 18.52
C PRO A 446 11.14 16.42 18.75
N ILE A 447 10.81 15.22 19.20
CA ILE A 447 9.42 14.81 19.41
C ILE A 447 8.84 15.61 20.57
N ARG A 448 8.07 16.65 20.27
CA ARG A 448 7.09 17.18 21.20
C ARG A 448 6.00 16.13 21.36
N ILE A 449 5.94 15.54 22.54
CA ILE A 449 4.85 14.67 22.96
C ILE A 449 3.67 15.59 23.26
N TYR A 450 2.57 15.43 22.53
CA TYR A 450 1.31 16.10 22.82
C TYR A 450 0.41 15.10 23.56
N ASP A 451 -0.07 15.46 24.75
CA ASP A 451 -1.02 14.63 25.49
C ASP A 451 -2.40 14.67 24.84
N TYR A 452 -2.68 13.62 24.08
CA TYR A 452 -3.82 13.48 23.16
C TYR A 452 -5.20 13.74 23.78
N LEU A 453 -5.32 13.63 25.11
CA LEU A 453 -6.57 13.78 25.85
C LEU A 453 -7.02 15.24 26.02
N SER A 454 -6.11 16.23 25.98
CA SER A 454 -6.45 17.61 26.37
C SER A 454 -7.19 18.40 25.28
N GLU A 455 -6.83 18.21 24.00
CA GLU A 455 -7.36 19.03 22.89
C GLU A 455 -8.54 18.35 22.15
N MET A 456 -8.66 17.02 22.24
CA MET A 456 -9.75 16.31 21.58
C MET A 456 -11.12 16.59 22.22
N VAL A 457 -11.17 16.90 23.52
CA VAL A 457 -12.44 17.24 24.20
C VAL A 457 -13.08 18.49 23.59
N ASN A 458 -12.30 19.49 23.20
CA ASN A 458 -12.85 20.69 22.54
C ASN A 458 -13.27 20.41 21.09
N THR A 459 -12.40 19.76 20.31
CA THR A 459 -12.65 19.56 18.86
C THR A 459 -13.73 18.51 18.56
N HIS A 460 -13.87 17.45 19.35
CA HIS A 460 -14.96 16.47 19.15
C HIS A 460 -16.33 17.01 19.59
N VAL A 461 -16.38 17.85 20.63
CA VAL A 461 -17.60 18.58 21.03
C VAL A 461 -18.01 19.58 19.96
N GLU A 462 -17.06 20.24 19.29
CA GLU A 462 -17.35 21.15 18.18
C GLU A 462 -17.88 20.39 16.95
N TYR A 463 -17.26 19.26 16.57
CA TYR A 463 -17.78 18.41 15.48
C TYR A 463 -19.18 17.87 15.76
N GLN A 464 -19.51 17.46 16.99
CA GLN A 464 -20.87 17.05 17.34
C GLN A 464 -21.86 18.22 17.33
N LYS A 465 -21.47 19.43 17.76
CA LYS A 465 -22.31 20.63 17.70
C LYS A 465 -22.58 21.13 16.27
N ILE A 466 -21.73 20.80 15.31
CA ILE A 466 -21.94 21.07 13.88
C ILE A 466 -22.90 20.02 13.30
N PHE A 467 -22.60 18.72 13.45
CA PHE A 467 -23.46 17.66 12.89
C PHE A 467 -24.85 17.55 13.54
N ALA A 468 -25.05 18.08 14.77
CA ALA A 468 -26.35 18.19 15.43
C ALA A 468 -27.07 19.54 15.16
N ARG A 469 -26.69 20.27 14.11
CA ARG A 469 -27.38 21.47 13.61
C ARG A 469 -27.85 21.37 12.15
N ASP A 470 -27.33 20.39 11.41
CA ASP A 470 -27.67 20.12 10.01
C ASP A 470 -28.53 18.84 9.83
N PHE A 471 -29.19 18.40 10.92
CA PHE A 471 -30.18 17.32 11.00
C PHE A 471 -31.33 17.74 11.94
#